data_AF-A0A161WMX3-F1
#
_entry.id   AF-A0A161WMX3-F1
#
_cell.length_a   1.000
_cell.length_b   1.000
_cell.length_c   1.000
_cell.angle_alpha   90.00
_cell.angle_beta   90.00
_cell.angle_gamma   90.00
#
_symmetry.space_group_name_H-M   'P 1'
#
loop_
_entity.id
_entity.type
_entity.pdbx_description
1 polymer ?
#
loop_
_entity_poly.entity_id
_entity_poly.type
_entity_poly.pdbx_seq_one_letter_code
_entity_poly.pdbx_strand_id
1 'polypeptide(L)'
;MRVPTVATAIAGASVVSSQARSIISSRATSCVGGTWHDLASIPFLPRQEHAAVAINSTTLAVLGGISGSSETGVWNNSDLVTLYDVLSNKWTPAAPLPIALNHPNAATVDGRIYLLGGLAETFDQNGTWRAVPNSWVYDPKRDQWEPIASFPQGTERGSAAVGVSGTTIYLAGGLRYMETVAGGTIATVSDVSAYETTTDSWRSFQSNPLPQPRDHAGGAVVGNKFYTIGGRHISGRLLVSNSVYVLDLDNIDAGWETSDSKLPTARAGHGTAVLGSLIYTFGGEGNLLTASGVFNETEVFDPGSETWTRLKPMRHPRHGSAAISIGDGIIVPGGGVAWGSSPVDTTDIFRP
;
A
#
# COMPACT_ATOMS: atom_id res chain seq x y z
N MET A 1 -49.34 13.53 39.33
CA MET A 1 -50.06 12.84 40.42
C MET A 1 -51.42 12.36 39.90
N ARG A 2 -51.54 11.06 39.56
CA ARG A 2 -52.74 10.19 39.44
C ARG A 2 -52.32 8.82 38.83
N VAL A 3 -51.78 7.91 39.67
CA VAL A 3 -52.27 6.53 40.04
C VAL A 3 -52.89 5.65 38.92
N PRO A 4 -52.79 4.28 38.88
CA PRO A 4 -51.75 3.30 39.30
C PRO A 4 -51.61 1.99 38.41
N THR A 5 -50.71 1.07 38.82
CA THR A 5 -50.69 -0.44 38.75
C THR A 5 -51.20 -1.21 37.50
N VAL A 6 -50.57 -2.30 37.05
CA VAL A 6 -50.56 -3.65 37.69
C VAL A 6 -49.41 -4.51 37.16
N ALA A 7 -48.78 -5.25 38.06
CA ALA A 7 -47.86 -6.34 37.81
C ALA A 7 -48.61 -7.66 37.48
N THR A 8 -48.06 -8.51 36.62
CA THR A 8 -48.39 -9.94 36.65
C THR A 8 -47.18 -10.77 36.26
N ALA A 9 -47.00 -11.85 37.01
CA ALA A 9 -45.84 -12.72 37.09
C ALA A 9 -45.83 -13.85 36.04
N ILE A 10 -44.69 -14.51 36.07
CA ILE A 10 -44.11 -15.58 35.23
C ILE A 10 -44.87 -16.91 35.35
N ALA A 11 -44.97 -17.68 34.25
CA ALA A 11 -44.56 -19.09 34.10
C ALA A 11 -45.28 -19.80 32.93
N GLY A 12 -44.56 -20.57 32.11
CA GLY A 12 -45.17 -21.47 31.13
C GLY A 12 -44.21 -22.03 30.08
N ALA A 13 -43.87 -23.30 30.22
CA ALA A 13 -42.81 -24.05 29.53
C ALA A 13 -42.97 -24.30 28.02
N SER A 14 -41.79 -24.40 27.37
CA SER A 14 -41.36 -25.36 26.33
C SER A 14 -42.30 -25.82 25.21
N VAL A 15 -41.90 -25.51 23.96
CA VAL A 15 -41.78 -26.50 22.87
C VAL A 15 -40.56 -26.11 22.01
N VAL A 16 -39.50 -26.91 22.05
CA VAL A 16 -38.38 -26.81 21.10
C VAL A 16 -38.71 -27.74 19.93
N SER A 17 -39.00 -27.17 18.75
CA SER A 17 -39.04 -27.94 17.51
C SER A 17 -37.66 -27.89 16.85
N SER A 18 -37.08 -29.08 16.70
CA SER A 18 -35.82 -29.31 16.00
C SER A 18 -36.04 -29.22 14.49
N GLN A 19 -35.44 -28.23 13.84
CA GLN A 19 -35.05 -28.38 12.43
C GLN A 19 -33.64 -27.82 12.22
N ALA A 20 -32.81 -28.72 11.68
CA ALA A 20 -31.40 -28.57 11.43
C ALA A 20 -31.09 -27.34 10.58
N ARG A 21 -30.17 -26.49 11.07
CA ARG A 21 -29.40 -25.61 10.20
C ARG A 21 -27.97 -26.13 10.18
N SER A 22 -27.63 -26.65 9.01
CA SER A 22 -26.29 -26.97 8.55
C SER A 22 -25.29 -25.93 9.04
N ILE A 23 -24.39 -26.35 9.92
CA ILE A 23 -23.18 -25.61 10.24
C ILE A 23 -22.26 -25.81 9.04
N ILE A 24 -22.16 -24.79 8.18
CA ILE A 24 -21.05 -24.70 7.25
C ILE A 24 -19.81 -24.49 8.10
N SER A 25 -19.10 -25.59 8.36
CA SER A 25 -17.74 -25.59 8.87
C SER A 25 -16.89 -24.77 7.89
N SER A 26 -16.55 -23.53 8.25
CA SER A 26 -15.45 -22.84 7.60
C SER A 26 -14.21 -23.69 7.78
N ARG A 27 -13.72 -24.30 6.70
CA ARG A 27 -12.37 -24.86 6.72
C ARG A 27 -11.44 -23.70 7.00
N ALA A 28 -10.88 -23.65 8.20
CA ALA A 28 -9.66 -22.90 8.44
C ALA A 28 -8.64 -23.42 7.44
N THR A 29 -8.39 -22.67 6.38
CA THR A 29 -7.26 -22.90 5.49
C THR A 29 -6.02 -22.74 6.35
N SER A 30 -5.40 -23.87 6.70
CA SER A 30 -4.13 -23.90 7.41
C SER A 30 -3.14 -23.02 6.66
N CYS A 31 -2.51 -22.06 7.35
CA CYS A 31 -1.44 -21.27 6.77
C CYS A 31 -0.31 -22.20 6.32
N VAL A 32 0.05 -22.17 5.05
CA VAL A 32 1.11 -23.03 4.50
C VAL A 32 2.38 -22.19 4.35
N GLY A 33 3.51 -22.67 4.87
CA GLY A 33 4.83 -22.09 4.58
C GLY A 33 5.12 -20.72 5.22
N GLY A 34 6.35 -20.24 5.02
CA GLY A 34 6.78 -18.93 5.47
C GLY A 34 7.36 -18.84 6.88
N THR A 35 8.40 -18.03 7.04
CA THR A 35 8.95 -17.62 8.34
C THR A 35 9.17 -16.12 8.40
N TRP A 36 8.90 -15.54 9.58
CA TRP A 36 9.10 -14.12 9.88
C TRP A 36 10.25 -13.97 10.87
N HIS A 37 11.15 -13.02 10.58
CA HIS A 37 12.27 -12.67 11.43
C HIS A 37 12.38 -11.15 11.56
N ASP A 38 12.55 -10.66 12.78
CA ASP A 38 12.82 -9.24 13.02
C ASP A 38 14.23 -8.90 12.53
N LEU A 39 14.35 -7.69 11.97
CA LEU A 39 15.60 -7.06 11.56
C LEU A 39 15.87 -5.83 12.43
N ALA A 40 16.97 -5.12 12.20
CA ALA A 40 17.23 -3.87 12.90
C ALA A 40 16.13 -2.85 12.60
N SER A 41 15.54 -2.26 13.65
CA SER A 41 14.58 -1.17 13.52
C SER A 41 15.21 0.09 12.92
N ILE A 42 14.37 0.93 12.31
CA ILE A 42 14.75 2.21 11.72
C ILE A 42 15.12 3.19 12.85
N PRO A 43 16.38 3.64 13.00
CA PRO A 43 16.83 4.36 14.20
C PRO A 43 16.52 5.87 14.19
N PHE A 44 15.78 6.37 13.20
CA PHE A 44 15.62 7.81 12.95
C PHE A 44 14.23 8.34 13.29
N LEU A 45 13.19 7.78 12.66
CA LEU A 45 11.81 8.23 12.79
C LEU A 45 10.85 7.09 12.42
N PRO A 46 10.00 6.63 13.35
CA PRO A 46 8.84 5.82 13.03
C PRO A 46 7.96 6.54 12.01
N ARG A 47 7.64 5.88 10.88
CA ARG A 47 6.84 6.49 9.81
C ARG A 47 6.00 5.50 9.03
N GLN A 48 4.85 5.98 8.57
CA GLN A 48 3.92 5.28 7.68
C GLN A 48 3.73 6.08 6.39
N GLU A 49 2.98 5.54 5.43
CA GLU A 49 2.72 6.15 4.11
C GLU A 49 4.00 6.58 3.38
N HIS A 50 5.09 5.85 3.62
CA HIS A 50 6.37 6.00 2.93
C HIS A 50 6.41 5.07 1.72
N ALA A 51 7.28 5.35 0.76
CA ALA A 51 7.66 4.35 -0.24
C ALA A 51 8.92 3.62 0.20
N ALA A 52 9.10 2.40 -0.29
CA ALA A 52 10.39 1.74 -0.17
C ALA A 52 10.67 0.88 -1.42
N VAL A 53 11.94 0.85 -1.81
CA VAL A 53 12.41 0.23 -3.05
C VAL A 53 13.74 -0.47 -2.84
N ALA A 54 13.96 -1.62 -3.51
CA ALA A 54 15.28 -2.22 -3.58
C ALA A 54 16.16 -1.39 -4.53
N ILE A 55 17.36 -1.00 -4.11
CA ILE A 55 18.36 -0.36 -4.99
C ILE A 55 19.14 -1.43 -5.75
N ASN A 56 19.50 -2.50 -5.04
CA ASN A 56 20.25 -3.64 -5.55
C ASN A 56 19.91 -4.88 -4.71
N SER A 57 20.66 -5.98 -4.87
CA SER A 57 20.40 -7.24 -4.18
C SER A 57 20.63 -7.24 -2.66
N THR A 58 21.21 -6.17 -2.09
CA THR A 58 21.56 -6.09 -0.66
C THR A 58 21.12 -4.80 0.01
N THR A 59 20.73 -3.77 -0.75
CA THR A 59 20.34 -2.46 -0.23
C THR A 59 18.93 -2.09 -0.68
N LEU A 60 18.11 -1.63 0.27
CA LEU A 60 16.84 -0.96 0.01
C LEU A 60 16.85 0.47 0.54
N ALA A 61 15.95 1.30 0.03
CA ALA A 61 15.69 2.65 0.52
C ALA A 61 14.26 2.78 1.02
N VAL A 62 14.06 3.62 2.03
CA VAL A 62 12.75 4.07 2.51
C VAL A 62 12.68 5.58 2.36
N LEU A 63 11.65 6.08 1.68
CA LEU A 63 11.53 7.44 1.18
C LEU A 63 10.31 8.15 1.78
N GLY A 64 10.55 9.30 2.44
CA GLY A 64 9.50 10.16 2.96
C GLY A 64 8.54 9.44 3.91
N GLY A 65 7.27 9.80 3.84
CA GLY A 65 6.19 9.30 4.68
C GLY A 65 5.71 10.34 5.69
N ILE A 66 4.81 9.91 6.57
CA ILE A 66 4.29 10.72 7.66
C ILE A 66 4.71 10.17 9.02
N SER A 67 4.99 11.11 9.90
CA SER A 67 5.09 10.89 11.34
C SER A 67 4.00 11.68 12.06
N GLY A 68 3.79 11.38 13.35
CA GLY A 68 2.72 11.96 14.14
C GLY A 68 1.60 10.96 14.42
N SER A 69 0.50 11.45 14.98
CA SER A 69 -0.57 10.57 15.45
C SER A 69 -1.94 11.23 15.43
N SER A 70 -2.98 10.42 15.37
CA SER A 70 -4.36 10.85 15.58
C SER A 70 -4.60 11.39 17.01
N GLU A 71 -3.77 10.99 17.98
CA GLU A 71 -3.88 11.47 19.37
C GLU A 71 -3.44 12.93 19.51
N THR A 72 -2.35 13.30 18.82
CA THR A 72 -1.85 14.68 18.80
C THR A 72 -2.57 15.54 17.76
N GLY A 73 -3.19 14.92 16.75
CA GLY A 73 -3.81 15.61 15.62
C GLY A 73 -2.81 16.31 14.70
N VAL A 74 -1.52 16.07 14.90
CA VAL A 74 -0.41 16.65 14.13
C VAL A 74 0.20 15.57 13.27
N TRP A 75 0.25 15.81 11.97
CA TRP A 75 0.88 14.96 10.99
C TRP A 75 1.99 15.73 10.28
N ASN A 76 3.20 15.19 10.31
CA ASN A 76 4.34 15.83 9.67
C ASN A 76 4.82 14.97 8.50
N ASN A 77 4.84 15.56 7.32
CA ASN A 77 5.50 14.97 6.16
C ASN A 77 7.00 14.91 6.40
N SER A 78 7.64 13.92 5.80
CA SER A 78 9.08 13.71 5.93
C SER A 78 9.77 13.81 4.58
N ASP A 79 10.94 14.43 4.57
CA ASP A 79 11.92 14.36 3.49
C ASP A 79 12.98 13.27 3.75
N LEU A 80 12.82 12.49 4.82
CA LEU A 80 13.84 11.54 5.25
C LEU A 80 14.01 10.39 4.24
N VAL A 81 15.26 10.16 3.85
CA VAL A 81 15.69 8.99 3.07
C VAL A 81 16.62 8.16 3.95
N THR A 82 16.30 6.88 4.10
CA THR A 82 17.14 5.93 4.86
C THR A 82 17.41 4.70 4.02
N LEU A 83 18.68 4.31 3.96
CA LEU A 83 19.13 3.10 3.30
C LEU A 83 19.28 1.99 4.33
N TYR A 84 18.91 0.78 3.97
CA TYR A 84 19.12 -0.42 4.78
C TYR A 84 19.99 -1.40 4.02
N ASP A 85 21.11 -1.78 4.61
CA ASP A 85 21.97 -2.85 4.13
C ASP A 85 21.62 -4.16 4.85
N VAL A 86 21.14 -5.13 4.07
CA VAL A 86 20.65 -6.42 4.58
C VAL A 86 21.79 -7.26 5.15
N LEU A 87 23.01 -7.15 4.60
CA LEU A 87 24.14 -7.98 5.01
C LEU A 87 24.67 -7.57 6.39
N SER A 88 24.81 -6.27 6.64
CA SER A 88 25.25 -5.73 7.91
C SER A 88 24.12 -5.49 8.90
N ASN A 89 22.85 -5.62 8.46
CA ASN A 89 21.65 -5.36 9.23
C ASN A 89 21.67 -3.95 9.84
N LYS A 90 21.97 -2.94 9.01
CA LYS A 90 22.15 -1.55 9.46
C LYS A 90 21.43 -0.56 8.55
N TRP A 91 20.90 0.47 9.21
CA TRP A 91 20.33 1.65 8.56
C TRP A 91 21.34 2.79 8.52
N THR A 92 21.36 3.54 7.42
CA THR A 92 22.14 4.77 7.25
C THR A 92 21.27 5.86 6.64
N PRO A 93 21.48 7.15 6.99
CA PRO A 93 20.82 8.23 6.28
C PRO A 93 21.40 8.38 4.86
N ALA A 94 20.63 8.99 3.98
CA ALA A 94 21.04 9.44 2.65
C ALA A 94 20.51 10.87 2.41
N ALA A 95 20.87 11.48 1.29
CA ALA A 95 20.39 12.81 0.92
C ALA A 95 18.86 12.88 0.97
N PRO A 96 18.30 13.89 1.67
CA PRO A 96 16.86 13.99 1.85
C PRO A 96 16.16 14.24 0.53
N LEU A 97 14.86 13.93 0.49
CA LEU A 97 13.99 14.31 -0.61
C LEU A 97 14.06 15.83 -0.81
N PRO A 98 14.04 16.34 -2.06
CA PRO A 98 14.04 17.78 -2.31
C PRO A 98 12.85 18.54 -1.71
N ILE A 99 11.76 17.82 -1.40
CA ILE A 99 10.60 18.30 -0.64
C ILE A 99 10.09 17.18 0.28
N ALA A 100 9.50 17.54 1.42
CA ALA A 100 8.87 16.58 2.32
C ALA A 100 7.58 16.02 1.69
N LEU A 101 7.49 14.69 1.59
CA LEU A 101 6.40 13.98 0.91
C LEU A 101 5.82 12.87 1.77
N ASN A 102 4.53 12.63 1.56
CA ASN A 102 3.85 11.41 1.95
C ASN A 102 3.21 10.73 0.73
N HIS A 103 2.86 9.46 0.87
CA HIS A 103 2.40 8.59 -0.22
C HIS A 103 3.21 8.74 -1.52
N PRO A 104 4.56 8.78 -1.46
CA PRO A 104 5.35 8.97 -2.67
C PRO A 104 5.16 7.78 -3.61
N ASN A 105 5.17 8.02 -4.91
CA ASN A 105 5.32 6.93 -5.89
C ASN A 105 6.81 6.78 -6.15
N ALA A 106 7.34 5.58 -5.95
CA ALA A 106 8.76 5.31 -6.19
C ALA A 106 8.99 3.97 -6.84
N ALA A 107 10.04 3.90 -7.66
CA ALA A 107 10.51 2.68 -8.30
C ALA A 107 12.02 2.74 -8.49
N THR A 108 12.65 1.58 -8.65
CA THR A 108 14.07 1.49 -9.02
C THR A 108 14.19 0.98 -10.45
N VAL A 109 14.97 1.68 -11.26
CA VAL A 109 15.36 1.28 -12.63
C VAL A 109 16.87 1.49 -12.74
N ASP A 110 17.59 0.48 -13.22
CA ASP A 110 19.05 0.52 -13.42
C ASP A 110 19.86 1.01 -12.20
N GLY A 111 19.43 0.61 -11.00
CA GLY A 111 20.07 0.96 -9.74
C GLY A 111 19.90 2.43 -9.30
N ARG A 112 18.98 3.16 -9.95
CA ARG A 112 18.57 4.53 -9.58
C ARG A 112 17.14 4.53 -9.08
N ILE A 113 16.85 5.41 -8.14
CA ILE A 113 15.50 5.54 -7.57
C ILE A 113 14.80 6.69 -8.27
N TYR A 114 13.63 6.42 -8.83
CA TYR A 114 12.75 7.42 -9.43
C TYR A 114 11.64 7.73 -8.44
N LEU A 115 11.54 8.99 -8.05
CA LEU A 115 10.49 9.55 -7.21
C LEU A 115 9.55 10.36 -8.09
N LEU A 116 8.34 9.84 -8.28
CA LEU A 116 7.39 10.34 -9.26
C LEU A 116 6.18 10.92 -8.54
N GLY A 117 6.34 12.12 -7.98
CA GLY A 117 5.35 12.80 -7.15
C GLY A 117 5.08 12.11 -5.81
N GLY A 118 3.89 12.35 -5.29
CA GLY A 118 3.50 12.11 -3.90
C GLY A 118 2.64 13.27 -3.44
N LEU A 119 2.22 13.29 -2.17
CA LEU A 119 1.48 14.40 -1.59
C LEU A 119 2.40 15.24 -0.68
N ALA A 120 2.29 16.54 -0.81
CA ALA A 120 2.92 17.52 0.07
C ALA A 120 1.85 18.28 0.85
N GLU A 121 2.26 18.88 1.97
CA GLU A 121 1.39 19.78 2.73
C GLU A 121 1.21 21.09 1.97
N THR A 122 -0.04 21.56 1.89
CA THR A 122 -0.31 22.92 1.44
C THR A 122 -0.41 23.85 2.63
N PHE A 123 0.10 25.08 2.49
CA PHE A 123 -0.05 26.14 3.50
C PHE A 123 -1.49 26.67 3.63
N ASP A 124 -2.50 25.93 3.15
CA ASP A 124 -3.89 26.31 3.37
C ASP A 124 -4.33 25.96 4.80
N GLN A 125 -5.19 26.79 5.37
CA GLN A 125 -5.58 26.73 6.79
C GLN A 125 -6.41 25.48 7.15
N ASN A 126 -6.62 24.55 6.19
CA ASN A 126 -7.54 23.43 6.32
C ASN A 126 -6.83 22.06 6.40
N GLY A 127 -5.49 22.01 6.41
CA GLY A 127 -4.74 20.76 6.56
C GLY A 127 -5.01 19.79 5.40
N THR A 128 -4.71 20.23 4.18
CA THR A 128 -4.84 19.39 2.99
C THR A 128 -3.48 18.88 2.55
N TRP A 129 -3.38 17.60 2.22
CA TRP A 129 -2.27 17.09 1.43
C TRP A 129 -2.64 17.07 -0.03
N ARG A 130 -1.80 17.66 -0.88
CA ARG A 130 -2.03 17.72 -2.33
C ARG A 130 -0.89 17.09 -3.09
N ALA A 131 -1.26 16.41 -4.17
CA ALA A 131 -0.32 15.85 -5.10
C ALA A 131 0.53 16.95 -5.73
N VAL A 132 1.84 16.70 -5.81
CA VAL A 132 2.79 17.59 -6.47
C VAL A 132 3.26 16.96 -7.78
N PRO A 133 3.45 17.76 -8.84
CA PRO A 133 3.86 17.24 -10.14
C PRO A 133 5.35 16.90 -10.21
N ASN A 134 6.14 17.45 -9.29
CA ASN A 134 7.58 17.34 -9.30
C ASN A 134 8.05 15.89 -9.23
N SER A 135 9.06 15.58 -10.02
CA SER A 135 9.68 14.26 -10.08
C SER A 135 11.20 14.40 -10.02
N TRP A 136 11.85 13.42 -9.40
CA TRP A 136 13.31 13.39 -9.24
C TRP A 136 13.86 11.98 -9.44
N VAL A 137 15.11 11.91 -9.85
CA VAL A 137 15.90 10.68 -9.84
C VAL A 137 17.03 10.83 -8.82
N TYR A 138 17.23 9.80 -8.00
CA TYR A 138 18.33 9.71 -7.06
C TYR A 138 19.40 8.77 -7.59
N ASP A 139 20.65 9.22 -7.54
CA ASP A 139 21.83 8.43 -7.83
C ASP A 139 22.50 7.99 -6.50
N PRO A 140 22.34 6.73 -6.08
CA PRO A 140 22.92 6.24 -4.82
C PRO A 140 24.45 6.30 -4.78
N LYS A 141 25.13 6.38 -5.93
CA LYS A 141 26.60 6.48 -5.98
C LYS A 141 27.09 7.90 -5.66
N ARG A 142 26.27 8.90 -5.95
CA ARG A 142 26.57 10.33 -5.71
C ARG A 142 25.88 10.87 -4.47
N ASP A 143 24.91 10.14 -3.94
CA ASP A 143 24.02 10.57 -2.86
C ASP A 143 23.34 11.90 -3.20
N GLN A 144 22.76 11.98 -4.41
CA GLN A 144 22.20 13.22 -4.96
C GLN A 144 20.91 12.96 -5.72
N TRP A 145 19.96 13.89 -5.56
CA TRP A 145 18.73 13.98 -6.33
C TRP A 145 18.88 14.97 -7.49
N GLU A 146 18.39 14.60 -8.66
CA GLU A 146 18.34 15.43 -9.85
C GLU A 146 16.88 15.57 -10.31
N PRO A 147 16.43 16.78 -10.71
CA PRO A 147 15.09 16.95 -11.26
C PRO A 147 14.97 16.25 -12.62
N ILE A 148 13.81 15.65 -12.85
CA ILE A 148 13.42 15.02 -14.13
C ILE A 148 12.06 15.59 -14.57
N ALA A 149 11.56 15.17 -15.73
CA ALA A 149 10.26 15.62 -16.23
C ALA A 149 9.15 15.40 -15.18
N SER A 150 8.51 16.50 -14.80
CA SER A 150 7.34 16.49 -13.92
C SER A 150 6.14 15.82 -14.59
N PHE A 151 5.17 15.37 -13.78
CA PHE A 151 3.88 14.93 -14.29
C PHE A 151 3.29 15.92 -15.30
N PRO A 152 2.64 15.42 -16.37
CA PRO A 152 1.76 16.24 -17.17
C PRO A 152 0.73 16.95 -16.29
N GLN A 153 0.47 18.23 -16.57
CA GLN A 153 -0.39 19.06 -15.73
C GLN A 153 -1.75 18.40 -15.50
N GLY A 154 -2.15 18.32 -14.23
CA GLY A 154 -3.43 17.74 -13.85
C GLY A 154 -3.42 16.22 -13.92
N THR A 155 -2.26 15.55 -13.90
CA THR A 155 -2.12 14.07 -13.77
C THR A 155 -1.32 13.62 -12.54
N GLU A 156 -0.76 14.58 -11.80
CA GLU A 156 0.01 14.37 -10.58
C GLU A 156 -0.80 13.69 -9.48
N ARG A 157 -0.23 12.70 -8.81
CA ARG A 157 -0.90 11.91 -7.76
C ARG A 157 0.08 11.27 -6.80
N GLY A 158 -0.39 10.88 -5.62
CA GLY A 158 0.32 9.98 -4.69
C GLY A 158 -0.44 8.66 -4.50
N SER A 159 0.18 7.70 -3.83
CA SER A 159 -0.42 6.38 -3.52
C SER A 159 -0.93 5.59 -4.73
N ALA A 160 -0.30 5.73 -5.88
CA ALA A 160 -0.60 4.92 -7.05
C ALA A 160 -0.06 3.49 -6.85
N ALA A 161 -0.70 2.51 -7.48
CA ALA A 161 -0.05 1.22 -7.70
C ALA A 161 1.11 1.43 -8.68
N VAL A 162 2.32 1.00 -8.31
CA VAL A 162 3.54 1.19 -9.10
C VAL A 162 4.05 -0.16 -9.61
N GLY A 163 4.48 -0.21 -10.87
CA GLY A 163 5.07 -1.39 -11.50
C GLY A 163 6.18 -1.00 -12.48
N VAL A 164 7.20 -1.85 -12.63
CA VAL A 164 8.33 -1.60 -13.55
C VAL A 164 8.39 -2.69 -14.61
N SER A 165 8.51 -2.30 -15.88
CA SER A 165 8.81 -3.20 -17.00
C SER A 165 9.90 -2.60 -17.86
N GLY A 166 11.08 -3.24 -17.88
CA GLY A 166 12.27 -2.69 -18.53
C GLY A 166 12.63 -1.31 -17.95
N THR A 167 12.65 -0.30 -18.81
CA THR A 167 12.98 1.09 -18.47
C THR A 167 11.72 1.95 -18.19
N THR A 168 10.54 1.35 -18.21
CA THR A 168 9.27 2.04 -18.05
C THR A 168 8.66 1.78 -16.68
N ILE A 169 8.26 2.85 -15.98
CA ILE A 169 7.59 2.80 -14.68
C ILE A 169 6.10 3.13 -14.90
N TYR A 170 5.22 2.19 -14.59
CA TYR A 170 3.77 2.33 -14.70
C TYR A 170 3.15 2.71 -13.37
N LEU A 171 2.20 3.63 -13.41
CA LEU A 171 1.42 4.10 -12.26
C LEU A 171 -0.06 3.97 -12.59
N ALA A 172 -0.83 3.29 -11.74
CA ALA A 172 -2.27 3.14 -11.88
C ALA A 172 -3.03 3.57 -10.61
N GLY A 173 -4.07 4.37 -10.80
CA GLY A 173 -4.85 4.93 -9.69
C GLY A 173 -4.05 5.96 -8.88
N GLY A 174 -4.34 6.06 -7.60
CA GLY A 174 -3.78 7.03 -6.66
C GLY A 174 -4.78 8.11 -6.25
N LEU A 175 -4.31 9.14 -5.56
CA LEU A 175 -5.12 10.28 -5.15
C LEU A 175 -4.44 11.63 -5.43
N ARG A 176 -5.28 12.65 -5.65
CA ARG A 176 -4.87 14.04 -5.94
C ARG A 176 -4.77 14.91 -4.71
N TYR A 177 -5.66 14.69 -3.76
CA TYR A 177 -5.60 15.34 -2.47
C TYR A 177 -6.31 14.52 -1.41
N MET A 178 -5.95 14.78 -0.16
CA MET A 178 -6.57 14.25 1.03
C MET A 178 -6.72 15.37 2.05
N GLU A 179 -7.95 15.64 2.46
CA GLU A 179 -8.22 16.51 3.60
C GLU A 179 -7.96 15.73 4.90
N THR A 180 -7.07 16.23 5.75
CA THR A 180 -6.63 15.50 6.96
C THR A 180 -7.63 15.59 8.11
N VAL A 181 -8.63 16.47 8.00
CA VAL A 181 -9.69 16.65 8.98
C VAL A 181 -10.67 15.47 9.01
N ALA A 182 -11.35 15.30 10.15
CA ALA A 182 -12.37 14.27 10.29
C ALA A 182 -13.52 14.49 9.28
N GLY A 183 -13.87 13.44 8.54
CA GLY A 183 -14.87 13.54 7.45
C GLY A 183 -14.36 14.22 6.18
N GLY A 184 -13.06 14.56 6.12
CA GLY A 184 -12.43 15.14 4.95
C GLY A 184 -12.53 14.27 3.70
N THR A 185 -12.55 14.93 2.56
CA THR A 185 -12.65 14.31 1.25
C THR A 185 -11.30 13.80 0.73
N ILE A 186 -11.38 12.78 -0.11
CA ILE A 186 -10.23 12.16 -0.77
C ILE A 186 -10.53 12.14 -2.27
N ALA A 187 -9.62 12.67 -3.08
CA ALA A 187 -9.74 12.68 -4.54
C ALA A 187 -9.00 11.50 -5.17
N THR A 188 -9.55 10.31 -4.98
CA THR A 188 -9.11 9.07 -5.62
C THR A 188 -9.38 9.11 -7.12
N VAL A 189 -8.43 8.64 -7.95
CA VAL A 189 -8.51 8.66 -9.41
C VAL A 189 -8.34 7.25 -10.01
N SER A 190 -8.73 7.10 -11.27
CA SER A 190 -8.49 5.90 -12.09
C SER A 190 -7.40 6.10 -13.14
N ASP A 191 -6.62 7.18 -13.03
CA ASP A 191 -5.61 7.56 -14.02
C ASP A 191 -4.53 6.48 -14.17
N VAL A 192 -4.10 6.28 -15.41
CA VAL A 192 -2.97 5.40 -15.75
C VAL A 192 -1.96 6.20 -16.55
N SER A 193 -0.71 6.17 -16.11
CA SER A 193 0.40 6.81 -16.82
C SER A 193 1.67 5.97 -16.67
N ALA A 194 2.60 6.18 -17.58
CA ALA A 194 3.93 5.59 -17.54
C ALA A 194 5.00 6.67 -17.67
N TYR A 195 6.13 6.46 -17.03
CA TYR A 195 7.32 7.27 -17.15
C TYR A 195 8.44 6.45 -17.78
N GLU A 196 8.99 6.94 -18.90
CA GLU A 196 10.09 6.30 -19.60
C GLU A 196 11.42 6.91 -19.16
N THR A 197 12.21 6.12 -18.44
CA THR A 197 13.45 6.58 -17.80
C THR A 197 14.57 6.92 -18.77
N THR A 198 14.56 6.35 -19.98
CA THR A 198 15.59 6.62 -21.00
C THR A 198 15.36 7.91 -21.79
N THR A 199 14.10 8.34 -21.90
CA THR A 199 13.72 9.54 -22.67
C THR A 199 13.29 10.71 -21.79
N ASP A 200 13.26 10.51 -20.47
CA ASP A 200 12.76 11.48 -19.50
C ASP A 200 11.37 12.02 -19.90
N SER A 201 10.44 11.11 -20.16
CA SER A 201 9.13 11.49 -20.69
C SER A 201 7.97 10.70 -20.09
N TRP A 202 6.83 11.36 -19.98
CA TRP A 202 5.58 10.78 -19.52
C TRP A 202 4.68 10.40 -20.69
N ARG A 203 4.03 9.24 -20.57
CA ARG A 203 2.92 8.81 -21.42
C ARG A 203 1.67 8.65 -20.56
N SER A 204 0.55 9.23 -20.99
CA SER A 204 -0.75 9.08 -20.33
C SER A 204 -1.65 8.14 -21.13
N PHE A 205 -2.45 7.34 -20.42
CA PHE A 205 -3.39 6.37 -21.01
C PHE A 205 -4.83 6.74 -20.65
N GLN A 206 -5.23 7.99 -20.93
CA GLN A 206 -6.57 8.50 -20.56
C GLN A 206 -7.73 7.71 -21.18
N SER A 207 -7.53 7.12 -22.35
CA SER A 207 -8.51 6.25 -23.00
C SER A 207 -8.58 4.84 -22.41
N ASN A 208 -7.65 4.48 -21.52
CA ASN A 208 -7.60 3.20 -20.83
C ASN A 208 -7.38 3.38 -19.31
N PRO A 209 -8.33 4.02 -18.60
CA PRO A 209 -8.27 4.18 -17.16
C PRO A 209 -8.50 2.84 -16.44
N LEU A 210 -8.14 2.77 -15.15
CA LEU A 210 -8.56 1.66 -14.30
C LEU A 210 -10.09 1.51 -14.34
N PRO A 211 -10.63 0.27 -14.33
CA PRO A 211 -12.08 0.04 -14.32
C PRO A 211 -12.81 0.69 -13.13
N GLN A 212 -12.09 0.90 -12.02
CA GLN A 212 -12.59 1.63 -10.86
C GLN A 212 -11.45 2.46 -10.23
N PRO A 213 -11.71 3.74 -9.86
CA PRO A 213 -10.76 4.56 -9.11
C PRO A 213 -10.33 3.89 -7.81
N ARG A 214 -9.03 3.94 -7.51
CA ARG A 214 -8.49 3.41 -6.25
C ARG A 214 -7.17 4.05 -5.88
N ASP A 215 -6.91 4.16 -4.58
CA ASP A 215 -5.63 4.51 -3.99
C ASP A 215 -5.17 3.45 -2.99
N HIS A 216 -3.91 3.50 -2.57
CA HIS A 216 -3.30 2.54 -1.65
C HIS A 216 -3.47 1.09 -2.11
N ALA A 217 -3.47 0.87 -3.43
CA ALA A 217 -3.52 -0.43 -4.04
C ALA A 217 -2.10 -1.00 -4.21
N GLY A 218 -1.98 -2.32 -4.17
CA GLY A 218 -0.74 -3.01 -4.52
C GLY A 218 -0.48 -2.93 -6.02
N GLY A 219 0.76 -2.64 -6.41
CA GLY A 219 1.23 -2.71 -7.79
C GLY A 219 2.29 -3.80 -7.95
N ALA A 220 2.20 -4.59 -9.01
CA ALA A 220 3.17 -5.64 -9.30
C ALA A 220 3.24 -5.93 -10.80
N VAL A 221 4.45 -6.05 -11.35
CA VAL A 221 4.66 -6.53 -12.73
C VAL A 221 5.25 -7.94 -12.67
N VAL A 222 4.60 -8.88 -13.35
CA VAL A 222 5.09 -10.26 -13.53
C VAL A 222 5.03 -10.59 -15.01
N GLY A 223 6.19 -10.90 -15.60
CA GLY A 223 6.29 -11.04 -17.06
C GLY A 223 5.91 -9.72 -17.76
N ASN A 224 4.94 -9.80 -18.67
CA ASN A 224 4.40 -8.65 -19.40
C ASN A 224 3.08 -8.12 -18.82
N LYS A 225 2.69 -8.52 -17.60
CA LYS A 225 1.40 -8.13 -17.01
C LYS A 225 1.60 -7.24 -15.79
N PHE A 226 0.86 -6.13 -15.75
CA PHE A 226 0.79 -5.24 -14.60
C PHE A 226 -0.49 -5.49 -13.80
N TYR A 227 -0.32 -5.86 -12.55
CA TYR A 227 -1.38 -6.18 -11.60
C TYR A 227 -1.60 -4.99 -10.65
N THR A 228 -2.86 -4.56 -10.54
CA THR A 228 -3.33 -3.62 -9.52
C THR A 228 -4.26 -4.36 -8.55
N ILE A 229 -3.87 -4.47 -7.28
CA ILE A 229 -4.45 -5.40 -6.31
C ILE A 229 -5.06 -4.63 -5.14
N GLY A 230 -6.35 -4.86 -4.87
CA GLY A 230 -7.06 -4.28 -3.72
C GLY A 230 -7.08 -2.75 -3.75
N GLY A 231 -6.74 -2.12 -2.63
CA GLY A 231 -6.83 -0.68 -2.42
C GLY A 231 -8.20 -0.26 -1.90
N ARG A 232 -8.44 1.04 -1.81
CA ARG A 232 -9.74 1.60 -1.42
C ARG A 232 -10.30 2.50 -2.50
N HIS A 233 -11.62 2.60 -2.55
CA HIS A 233 -12.37 3.36 -3.56
C HIS A 233 -13.46 4.22 -2.91
N ILE A 234 -13.92 5.28 -3.61
CA ILE A 234 -15.01 6.22 -3.22
C ILE A 234 -14.63 7.20 -2.08
N SER A 235 -15.33 8.34 -2.05
CA SER A 235 -15.27 9.39 -1.03
C SER A 235 -15.66 8.89 0.37
N GLY A 236 -14.70 8.26 1.07
CA GLY A 236 -14.81 7.84 2.46
C GLY A 236 -13.74 6.79 2.81
N ARG A 237 -13.22 6.81 4.04
CA ARG A 237 -12.05 5.99 4.41
C ARG A 237 -12.31 4.45 4.47
N LEU A 238 -13.55 3.97 4.30
CA LEU A 238 -13.97 2.61 4.71
C LEU A 238 -14.25 1.58 3.60
N LEU A 239 -14.14 1.93 2.32
CA LEU A 239 -14.46 1.00 1.24
C LEU A 239 -13.19 0.41 0.63
N VAL A 240 -12.65 -0.61 1.31
CA VAL A 240 -11.58 -1.45 0.79
C VAL A 240 -12.09 -2.42 -0.28
N SER A 241 -11.22 -2.77 -1.21
CA SER A 241 -11.50 -3.65 -2.34
C SER A 241 -10.63 -4.90 -2.27
N ASN A 242 -11.13 -5.97 -2.88
CA ASN A 242 -10.35 -7.17 -3.18
C ASN A 242 -10.17 -7.44 -4.68
N SER A 243 -10.63 -6.53 -5.54
CA SER A 243 -10.51 -6.71 -6.98
C SER A 243 -9.06 -6.65 -7.41
N VAL A 244 -8.70 -7.52 -8.36
CA VAL A 244 -7.41 -7.55 -9.05
C VAL A 244 -7.66 -7.16 -10.49
N TYR A 245 -7.00 -6.09 -10.95
CA TYR A 245 -7.00 -5.69 -12.35
C TYR A 245 -5.67 -6.00 -12.99
N VAL A 246 -5.73 -6.46 -14.24
CA VAL A 246 -4.57 -6.90 -15.01
C VAL A 246 -4.51 -6.11 -16.31
N LEU A 247 -3.36 -5.50 -16.59
CA LEU A 247 -3.08 -4.85 -17.86
C LEU A 247 -1.99 -5.64 -18.59
N ASP A 248 -2.25 -6.00 -19.84
CA ASP A 248 -1.22 -6.55 -20.72
C ASP A 248 -0.35 -5.41 -21.26
N LEU A 249 0.94 -5.41 -20.91
CA LEU A 249 1.87 -4.35 -21.28
C LEU A 249 2.31 -4.44 -22.74
N ASP A 250 2.17 -5.59 -23.39
CA ASP A 250 2.43 -5.74 -24.83
C ASP A 250 1.23 -5.27 -25.68
N ASN A 251 0.04 -5.19 -25.07
CA ASN A 251 -1.18 -4.74 -25.74
C ASN A 251 -2.04 -3.86 -24.82
N ILE A 252 -1.46 -2.73 -24.39
CA ILE A 252 -2.13 -1.81 -23.46
C ILE A 252 -3.47 -1.31 -24.03
N ASP A 253 -3.60 -1.16 -25.34
CA ASP A 253 -4.83 -0.65 -25.96
C ASP A 253 -6.01 -1.63 -25.86
N ALA A 254 -5.77 -2.91 -25.52
CA ALA A 254 -6.83 -3.90 -25.27
C ALA A 254 -7.63 -3.61 -23.99
N GLY A 255 -7.11 -2.79 -23.08
CA GLY A 255 -7.80 -2.46 -21.84
C GLY A 255 -7.36 -3.29 -20.64
N TRP A 256 -7.93 -2.95 -19.49
CA TRP A 256 -7.78 -3.72 -18.26
C TRP A 256 -8.74 -4.91 -18.21
N GLU A 257 -8.24 -6.05 -17.77
CA GLU A 257 -9.04 -7.22 -17.42
C GLU A 257 -9.29 -7.26 -15.91
N THR A 258 -10.47 -7.73 -15.51
CA THR A 258 -10.77 -8.02 -14.10
C THR A 258 -10.54 -9.50 -13.86
N SER A 259 -9.60 -9.84 -12.99
CA SER A 259 -9.36 -11.24 -12.62
C SER A 259 -10.49 -11.78 -11.76
N ASP A 260 -10.93 -13.02 -12.04
CA ASP A 260 -11.85 -13.76 -11.19
C ASP A 260 -11.20 -14.17 -9.85
N SER A 261 -9.87 -14.25 -9.82
CA SER A 261 -9.07 -14.59 -8.64
C SER A 261 -8.80 -13.37 -7.78
N LYS A 262 -9.81 -13.05 -6.96
CA LYS A 262 -9.79 -11.90 -6.04
C LYS A 262 -8.84 -12.12 -4.87
N LEU A 263 -8.28 -11.01 -4.37
CA LEU A 263 -7.54 -10.97 -3.12
C LEU A 263 -8.42 -11.56 -1.99
N PRO A 264 -7.98 -12.57 -1.23
CA PRO A 264 -8.87 -13.23 -0.26
C PRO A 264 -9.37 -12.29 0.84
N THR A 265 -8.53 -11.33 1.25
CA THR A 265 -8.91 -10.32 2.25
C THR A 265 -8.96 -8.93 1.61
N ALA A 266 -10.14 -8.30 1.51
CA ALA A 266 -10.26 -6.95 0.97
C ALA A 266 -9.53 -5.94 1.87
N ARG A 267 -8.60 -5.16 1.30
CA ARG A 267 -7.72 -4.26 2.08
C ARG A 267 -7.07 -3.18 1.23
N ALA A 268 -6.66 -2.11 1.88
CA ALA A 268 -5.84 -1.03 1.31
C ALA A 268 -4.53 -0.88 2.10
N GLY A 269 -3.58 -0.12 1.58
CA GLY A 269 -2.34 0.25 2.29
C GLY A 269 -1.47 -0.95 2.66
N HIS A 270 -1.58 -2.04 1.90
CA HIS A 270 -0.84 -3.27 2.13
C HIS A 270 0.46 -3.26 1.35
N GLY A 271 1.51 -3.82 1.93
CA GLY A 271 2.77 -4.03 1.22
C GLY A 271 2.57 -5.05 0.10
N THR A 272 3.12 -4.79 -1.07
CA THR A 272 3.07 -5.71 -2.23
C THR A 272 4.47 -5.88 -2.80
N ALA A 273 4.89 -7.12 -3.04
CA ALA A 273 6.21 -7.43 -3.58
C ALA A 273 6.14 -8.62 -4.56
N VAL A 274 7.01 -8.61 -5.57
CA VAL A 274 7.18 -9.73 -6.50
C VAL A 274 8.45 -10.48 -6.14
N LEU A 275 8.36 -11.78 -5.84
CA LEU A 275 9.53 -12.64 -5.61
C LEU A 275 9.42 -13.86 -6.51
N GLY A 276 10.39 -14.01 -7.42
CA GLY A 276 10.28 -14.95 -8.54
C GLY A 276 9.11 -14.54 -9.46
N SER A 277 8.16 -15.45 -9.67
CA SER A 277 6.93 -15.20 -10.45
C SER A 277 5.69 -14.97 -9.58
N LEU A 278 5.85 -14.89 -8.25
CA LEU A 278 4.74 -14.82 -7.30
C LEU A 278 4.59 -13.41 -6.75
N ILE A 279 3.34 -13.01 -6.52
CA ILE A 279 3.00 -11.68 -5.96
C ILE A 279 2.56 -11.87 -4.51
N TYR A 280 3.32 -11.31 -3.58
CA TYR A 280 3.05 -11.38 -2.15
C TYR A 280 2.43 -10.08 -1.66
N THR A 281 1.49 -10.20 -0.74
CA THR A 281 0.81 -9.07 -0.11
C THR A 281 0.81 -9.21 1.41
N PHE A 282 0.99 -8.10 2.11
CA PHE A 282 1.25 -8.06 3.55
C PHE A 282 0.47 -6.97 4.26
N GLY A 283 -0.24 -7.34 5.33
CA GLY A 283 -0.86 -6.39 6.25
C GLY A 283 -1.96 -5.59 5.58
N GLY A 284 -2.01 -4.28 5.80
CA GLY A 284 -3.00 -3.35 5.26
C GLY A 284 -4.03 -2.88 6.29
N GLU A 285 -4.94 -2.02 5.85
CA GLU A 285 -6.02 -1.43 6.65
C GLU A 285 -7.41 -1.76 6.09
N GLY A 286 -8.43 -1.48 6.89
CA GLY A 286 -9.84 -1.73 6.58
C GLY A 286 -10.48 -2.83 7.42
N ASN A 287 -9.79 -3.30 8.47
CA ASN A 287 -10.24 -4.41 9.29
C ASN A 287 -11.24 -3.99 10.37
N LEU A 288 -12.53 -3.98 10.01
CA LEU A 288 -13.63 -3.63 10.92
C LEU A 288 -13.82 -4.58 12.12
N LEU A 289 -13.12 -5.72 12.14
CA LEU A 289 -13.22 -6.71 13.22
C LEU A 289 -12.18 -6.50 14.33
N THR A 290 -11.29 -5.52 14.18
CA THR A 290 -10.24 -5.21 15.16
C THR A 290 -10.30 -3.75 15.57
N ALA A 291 -9.92 -3.46 16.81
CA ALA A 291 -9.85 -2.08 17.29
C ALA A 291 -8.79 -1.25 16.56
N SER A 292 -7.71 -1.89 16.11
CA SER A 292 -6.64 -1.22 15.36
C SER A 292 -7.00 -0.96 13.90
N GLY A 293 -7.96 -1.67 13.32
CA GLY A 293 -8.34 -1.50 11.91
C GLY A 293 -7.32 -2.06 10.90
N VAL A 294 -6.27 -2.75 11.36
CA VAL A 294 -5.19 -3.28 10.53
C VAL A 294 -5.27 -4.81 10.37
N PHE A 295 -4.76 -5.29 9.25
CA PHE A 295 -4.64 -6.69 8.89
C PHE A 295 -3.23 -7.21 9.22
N ASN A 296 -3.13 -8.51 9.46
CA ASN A 296 -1.84 -9.21 9.60
C ASN A 296 -1.66 -10.32 8.56
N GLU A 297 -2.60 -10.39 7.63
CA GLU A 297 -2.67 -11.34 6.55
C GLU A 297 -1.39 -11.29 5.70
N THR A 298 -0.90 -12.48 5.37
CA THR A 298 0.14 -12.69 4.36
C THR A 298 -0.46 -13.61 3.32
N GLU A 299 -0.60 -13.11 2.10
CA GLU A 299 -1.27 -13.82 1.02
C GLU A 299 -0.42 -13.71 -0.25
N VAL A 300 -0.22 -14.84 -0.91
CA VAL A 300 0.54 -14.92 -2.16
C VAL A 300 -0.39 -15.31 -3.30
N PHE A 301 -0.23 -14.65 -4.43
CA PHE A 301 -0.87 -14.96 -5.68
C PHE A 301 0.15 -15.58 -6.63
N ASP A 302 -0.25 -16.71 -7.22
CA ASP A 302 0.45 -17.32 -8.35
C ASP A 302 -0.30 -16.94 -9.64
N PRO A 303 0.26 -16.05 -10.48
CA PRO A 303 -0.36 -15.68 -11.75
C PRO A 303 -0.43 -16.81 -12.77
N GLY A 304 0.40 -17.85 -12.64
CA GLY A 304 0.42 -18.99 -13.56
C GLY A 304 -0.74 -19.97 -13.34
N SER A 305 -1.14 -20.16 -12.08
CA SER A 305 -2.33 -20.97 -11.73
C SER A 305 -3.56 -20.13 -11.39
N GLU A 306 -3.42 -18.81 -11.34
CA GLU A 306 -4.43 -17.85 -10.87
C GLU A 306 -4.99 -18.20 -9.48
N THR A 307 -4.13 -18.62 -8.55
CA THR A 307 -4.58 -19.01 -7.21
C THR A 307 -3.94 -18.18 -6.12
N TRP A 308 -4.74 -17.86 -5.10
CA TRP A 308 -4.28 -17.25 -3.86
C TRP A 308 -4.05 -18.30 -2.77
N THR A 309 -2.96 -18.15 -2.03
CA THR A 309 -2.63 -18.96 -0.85
C THR A 309 -2.38 -18.07 0.36
N ARG A 310 -3.00 -18.41 1.51
CA ARG A 310 -2.72 -17.75 2.79
C ARG A 310 -1.50 -18.38 3.45
N LEU A 311 -0.51 -17.56 3.78
CA LEU A 311 0.75 -17.96 4.40
C LEU A 311 0.76 -17.58 5.88
N LYS A 312 1.89 -17.85 6.56
CA LYS A 312 2.10 -17.44 7.95
C LYS A 312 1.90 -15.92 8.11
N PRO A 313 0.98 -15.46 8.97
CA PRO A 313 0.68 -14.03 9.12
C PRO A 313 1.86 -13.26 9.68
N MET A 314 1.85 -11.95 9.42
CA MET A 314 2.82 -11.00 9.97
C MET A 314 2.84 -11.09 11.50
N ARG A 315 4.05 -10.98 12.08
CA ARG A 315 4.21 -10.82 13.54
C ARG A 315 3.67 -9.49 14.03
N HIS A 316 3.86 -8.46 13.21
CA HIS A 316 3.50 -7.07 13.48
C HIS A 316 2.47 -6.61 12.45
N PRO A 317 1.16 -6.63 12.75
CA PRO A 317 0.12 -6.14 11.86
C PRO A 317 0.34 -4.65 11.56
N ARG A 318 0.38 -4.26 10.28
CA ARG A 318 0.61 -2.86 9.89
C ARG A 318 0.04 -2.52 8.52
N HIS A 319 -0.22 -1.23 8.32
CA HIS A 319 -0.59 -0.62 7.04
C HIS A 319 0.41 0.49 6.67
N GLY A 320 0.23 1.13 5.50
CA GLY A 320 1.01 2.30 5.10
C GLY A 320 2.51 1.99 4.97
N SER A 321 2.83 0.76 4.57
CA SER A 321 4.19 0.25 4.40
C SER A 321 4.32 -0.42 3.04
N ALA A 322 5.51 -0.36 2.46
CA ALA A 322 5.85 -1.09 1.24
C ALA A 322 6.47 -2.46 1.58
N ALA A 323 6.42 -3.40 0.64
CA ALA A 323 7.12 -4.68 0.75
C ALA A 323 8.17 -4.78 -0.36
N ILE A 324 9.37 -5.26 -0.03
CA ILE A 324 10.53 -5.19 -0.92
C ILE A 324 11.19 -6.55 -0.99
N SER A 325 11.13 -7.17 -2.17
CA SER A 325 11.88 -8.39 -2.45
C SER A 325 13.37 -8.10 -2.54
N ILE A 326 14.17 -8.81 -1.75
CA ILE A 326 15.62 -8.67 -1.74
C ILE A 326 16.24 -10.03 -1.39
N GLY A 327 17.12 -10.52 -2.27
CA GLY A 327 17.60 -11.90 -2.19
C GLY A 327 16.45 -12.91 -2.31
N ASP A 328 16.33 -13.78 -1.30
CA ASP A 328 15.31 -14.84 -1.20
C ASP A 328 14.15 -14.48 -0.25
N GLY A 329 14.08 -13.23 0.21
CA GLY A 329 13.08 -12.78 1.17
C GLY A 329 12.45 -11.45 0.81
N ILE A 330 11.46 -11.06 1.60
CA ILE A 330 10.67 -9.85 1.42
C ILE A 330 10.70 -9.05 2.71
N ILE A 331 11.25 -7.85 2.67
CA ILE A 331 11.36 -6.95 3.82
C ILE A 331 10.17 -6.01 3.87
N VAL A 332 9.63 -5.79 5.07
CA VAL A 332 8.56 -4.82 5.33
C VAL A 332 9.03 -3.83 6.41
N PRO A 333 9.45 -2.61 6.04
CA PRO A 333 9.91 -1.59 6.98
C PRO A 333 8.78 -0.65 7.44
N GLY A 334 8.82 -0.21 8.69
CA GLY A 334 7.96 0.84 9.24
C GLY A 334 6.46 0.54 9.15
N GLY A 335 5.65 1.54 8.80
CA GLY A 335 4.18 1.44 8.68
C GLY A 335 3.47 1.96 9.92
N GLY A 336 2.15 1.76 9.98
CA GLY A 336 1.30 2.11 11.12
C GLY A 336 0.59 0.89 11.70
N VAL A 337 0.54 0.77 13.03
CA VAL A 337 -0.13 -0.35 13.73
C VAL A 337 -1.58 -0.06 14.11
N ALA A 338 -2.04 1.15 13.84
CA ALA A 338 -3.44 1.55 13.96
C ALA A 338 -3.84 2.27 12.68
N TRP A 339 -5.12 2.18 12.34
CA TRP A 339 -5.63 2.71 11.10
C TRP A 339 -5.33 4.20 10.94
N GLY A 340 -4.60 4.52 9.87
CA GLY A 340 -4.14 5.87 9.58
C GLY A 340 -3.23 6.47 10.66
N SER A 341 -2.70 5.71 11.62
CA SER A 341 -1.88 6.22 12.72
C SER A 341 -0.89 5.24 13.35
N SER A 342 -0.30 5.64 14.49
CA SER A 342 0.66 4.87 15.27
C SER A 342 1.83 4.36 14.43
N PRO A 343 2.63 5.26 13.85
CA PRO A 343 3.77 4.88 13.04
C PRO A 343 4.79 4.10 13.88
N VAL A 344 5.39 3.07 13.28
CA VAL A 344 6.41 2.21 13.91
C VAL A 344 7.72 2.25 13.13
N ASP A 345 8.80 1.88 13.80
CA ASP A 345 10.16 1.75 13.24
C ASP A 345 10.55 0.29 12.95
N THR A 346 9.67 -0.66 13.29
CA THR A 346 9.90 -2.09 13.12
C THR A 346 10.22 -2.43 11.67
N THR A 347 11.22 -3.29 11.49
CA THR A 347 11.54 -3.89 10.20
C THR A 347 11.61 -5.40 10.39
N ASP A 348 10.94 -6.16 9.54
CA ASP A 348 11.03 -7.61 9.52
C ASP A 348 11.11 -8.14 8.09
N ILE A 349 11.52 -9.41 7.99
CA ILE A 349 11.64 -10.13 6.73
C ILE A 349 10.78 -11.39 6.75
N PHE A 350 10.03 -11.58 5.68
CA PHE A 350 9.37 -12.82 5.34
C PHE A 350 10.25 -13.66 4.42
N ARG A 351 10.43 -14.94 4.75
CA ARG A 351 11.04 -15.94 3.87
C ARG A 351 9.98 -17.00 3.54
N PRO A 352 9.53 -17.11 2.28
CA PRO A 352 8.49 -18.06 1.86
C PRO A 352 8.74 -19.52 2.24
#